data_AF-A0A2S7VZY0-F1
#
_entry.id   AF-A0A2S7VZY0-F1
#
_cell.length_a   1.000
_cell.length_b   1.000
_cell.length_c   1.000
_cell.angle_alpha   90.00
_cell.angle_beta   90.00
_cell.angle_gamma   90.00
#
_symmetry.space_group_name_H-M   'P 1'
#
loop_
_entity.id
_entity.type
_entity.pdbx_description
1 polymer ?
#
loop_
_entity_poly.entity_id
_entity_poly.type
_entity_poly.pdbx_seq_one_letter_code
_entity_poly.pdbx_strand_id
1 'polypeptide(L)'
;MKSFFSANSLTRLLIITLLALTTASCGFHLRGNYMLPDGIAKLSLTSFDPYGQLTRMVRYQFKLHGISEVAPAKNVPNLNINSESQGERTLSIYQNNGKAEYDLTLTVNYSVTIPNQGQQTYTTKVTRTFLDNPLTALAKSVEQDELVNVMREQAAQQIMRKLARLTAVFNKIEEDKLDSQLKEILNEEDKKESSDETGKTIITTLPAKQSNTVIEHDSHNAQ
;
A
#
# COMPACT_ATOMS: atom_id res chain seq x y z
N MET A 1 11.45 -19.40 58.70
CA MET A 1 12.22 -19.13 57.47
C MET A 1 12.63 -17.66 57.50
N LYS A 2 13.90 -17.36 57.80
CA LYS A 2 14.41 -15.98 57.99
C LYS A 2 15.08 -15.53 56.69
N SER A 3 14.67 -14.40 56.14
CA SER A 3 15.17 -13.85 54.88
C SER A 3 16.61 -13.35 55.04
N PHE A 4 17.54 -13.96 54.30
CA PHE A 4 18.93 -13.55 54.19
C PHE A 4 19.12 -12.54 53.05
N PHE A 5 18.45 -11.39 53.09
CA PHE A 5 18.74 -10.29 52.17
C PHE A 5 19.41 -9.15 52.92
N SER A 6 20.74 -9.13 52.87
CA SER A 6 21.58 -8.01 53.34
C SER A 6 21.20 -6.72 52.58
N ALA A 7 21.26 -5.56 53.24
CA ALA A 7 20.90 -4.25 52.68
C ALA A 7 21.63 -3.95 51.34
N ASN A 8 22.86 -4.44 51.18
CA ASN A 8 23.64 -4.30 49.94
C ASN A 8 23.12 -5.17 48.79
N SER A 9 22.44 -6.28 49.09
CA SER A 9 21.78 -7.13 48.09
C SER A 9 20.45 -6.52 47.65
N LEU A 10 19.76 -5.81 48.54
CA LEU A 10 18.51 -5.12 48.24
C LEU A 10 18.73 -3.91 47.32
N THR A 11 19.78 -3.13 47.57
CA THR A 11 20.17 -2.00 46.70
C THR A 11 20.64 -2.46 45.33
N ARG A 12 21.41 -3.56 45.25
CA ARG A 12 21.78 -4.17 43.95
C ARG A 12 20.56 -4.63 43.16
N LEU A 13 19.59 -5.28 43.82
CA LEU A 13 18.35 -5.70 43.15
C LEU A 13 17.54 -4.49 42.66
N LEU A 14 17.43 -3.42 43.45
CA LEU A 14 16.75 -2.20 43.03
C LEU A 14 17.41 -1.57 41.79
N ILE A 15 18.74 -1.48 41.76
CA ILE A 15 19.47 -0.92 40.61
C ILE A 15 19.25 -1.77 39.34
N ILE A 16 19.28 -3.11 39.46
CA ILE A 16 19.04 -4.01 38.34
C ILE A 16 17.61 -3.88 37.82
N THR A 17 16.61 -3.80 38.71
CA THR A 17 15.22 -3.60 38.30
C THR A 17 15.00 -2.24 37.64
N LEU A 18 15.65 -1.19 38.15
CA LEU A 18 15.56 0.15 37.57
C LEU A 18 16.15 0.18 36.15
N LEU A 19 17.29 -0.48 35.92
CA LEU A 19 17.91 -0.61 34.60
C LEU A 19 17.07 -1.47 33.62
N ALA A 20 16.36 -2.48 34.12
CA ALA A 20 15.47 -3.29 33.29
C ALA A 20 14.23 -2.49 32.83
N LEU A 21 13.64 -1.68 33.72
CA LEU A 21 12.48 -0.85 33.40
C LEU A 21 12.81 0.27 32.40
N THR A 22 14.01 0.85 32.45
CA THR A 22 14.44 1.85 31.44
C THR A 22 14.61 1.26 30.05
N THR A 23 14.89 -0.05 29.94
CA THR A 23 14.98 -0.73 28.63
C THR A 23 13.59 -0.99 28.03
N ALA A 24 12.58 -1.26 28.86
CA ALA A 24 11.21 -1.46 28.41
C ALA A 24 10.51 -0.15 27.96
N SER A 25 11.06 1.02 28.30
CA SER A 25 10.46 2.32 27.94
C SER A 25 10.84 2.84 26.56
N CYS A 26 11.70 2.14 25.79
CA CYS A 26 12.10 2.60 24.45
C CYS A 26 10.96 2.55 23.41
N GLY A 27 9.73 2.18 23.80
CA GLY A 27 8.54 2.25 22.95
C GLY A 27 8.60 1.39 21.69
N PHE A 28 9.60 0.50 21.60
CA PHE A 28 9.80 -0.37 20.46
C PHE A 28 8.69 -1.40 20.43
N HIS A 29 7.78 -1.21 19.49
CA HIS A 29 6.81 -2.23 19.13
C HIS A 29 7.33 -2.91 17.87
N LEU A 30 7.29 -4.25 17.85
CA LEU A 30 7.51 -4.98 16.62
C LEU A 30 6.56 -4.40 15.58
N ARG A 31 7.12 -3.87 14.49
CA ARG A 31 6.33 -3.38 13.38
C ARG A 31 5.54 -4.59 12.89
N GLY A 32 4.21 -4.53 13.06
CA GLY A 32 3.33 -5.55 12.52
C GLY A 32 3.59 -5.74 11.03
N ASN A 33 3.17 -6.89 10.52
CA ASN A 33 2.98 -7.09 9.09
C ASN A 33 2.37 -5.82 8.48
N TYR A 34 2.93 -5.36 7.36
CA TYR A 34 2.44 -4.19 6.62
C TYR A 34 1.00 -4.52 6.19
N MET A 35 0.02 -4.24 7.05
CA MET A 35 -1.40 -4.41 6.75
C MET A 35 -1.74 -3.30 5.79
N LEU A 36 -1.44 -3.54 4.51
CA LEU A 36 -1.96 -2.73 3.44
C LEU A 36 -3.48 -2.82 3.56
N PRO A 37 -4.17 -1.68 3.65
CA PRO A 37 -5.61 -1.70 3.73
C PRO A 37 -6.24 -2.37 2.50
N ASP A 38 -7.42 -2.96 2.66
CA ASP A 38 -8.08 -3.78 1.63
C ASP A 38 -8.19 -3.10 0.26
N GLY A 39 -8.28 -1.76 0.24
CA GLY A 39 -8.31 -0.95 -0.99
C GLY A 39 -7.04 -1.06 -1.87
N ILE A 40 -5.95 -1.65 -1.38
CA ILE A 40 -4.68 -1.83 -2.12
C ILE A 40 -4.30 -3.31 -2.30
N ALA A 41 -5.14 -4.26 -1.87
CA ALA A 41 -4.92 -5.67 -2.15
C ALA A 41 -4.81 -5.96 -3.66
N LYS A 42 -5.39 -5.11 -4.52
CA LYS A 42 -5.30 -5.18 -5.99
C LYS A 42 -4.83 -3.85 -6.56
N LEU A 43 -3.74 -3.86 -7.32
CA LEU A 43 -3.25 -2.70 -8.05
C LEU A 43 -2.81 -3.09 -9.45
N SER A 44 -2.95 -2.15 -10.37
CA SER A 44 -2.28 -2.25 -11.68
C SER A 44 -0.94 -1.52 -11.64
N LEU A 45 0.05 -2.10 -12.31
CA LEU A 45 1.38 -1.50 -12.49
C LEU A 45 1.58 -1.21 -13.98
N THR A 46 1.77 0.06 -14.32
CA THR A 46 2.19 0.50 -15.66
C THR A 46 3.55 1.19 -15.55
N SER A 47 4.33 1.15 -16.63
CA SER A 47 5.68 1.70 -16.62
C SER A 47 6.08 2.13 -18.03
N PHE A 48 6.91 3.17 -18.12
CA PHE A 48 7.60 3.55 -19.35
C PHE A 48 8.55 2.46 -19.86
N ASP A 49 9.08 1.62 -18.96
CA ASP A 49 9.88 0.44 -19.27
C ASP A 49 9.34 -0.78 -18.50
N PRO A 50 8.42 -1.56 -19.11
CA PRO A 50 7.78 -2.72 -18.47
C PRO A 50 8.75 -3.84 -18.06
N TYR A 51 9.91 -3.94 -18.72
CA TYR A 51 10.89 -5.00 -18.49
C TYR A 51 12.13 -4.53 -17.70
N GLY A 52 12.24 -3.22 -17.49
CA GLY A 52 13.32 -2.59 -16.73
C GLY A 52 13.47 -3.10 -15.31
N GLN A 53 14.70 -2.99 -14.79
CA GLN A 53 15.04 -3.47 -13.45
C GLN A 53 14.19 -2.81 -12.37
N LEU A 54 13.93 -1.51 -12.47
CA LEU A 54 13.09 -0.81 -11.50
C LEU A 54 11.66 -1.38 -11.46
N THR A 55 11.04 -1.59 -12.62
CA THR A 55 9.69 -2.17 -12.72
C THR A 55 9.65 -3.58 -12.11
N ARG A 56 10.68 -4.39 -12.37
CA ARG A 56 10.83 -5.72 -11.75
C ARG A 56 10.94 -5.63 -10.22
N MET A 57 11.72 -4.67 -9.70
CA MET A 57 11.85 -4.46 -8.25
C MET A 57 10.53 -3.99 -7.63
N VAL A 58 9.78 -3.11 -8.28
CA VAL A 58 8.45 -2.69 -7.80
C VAL A 58 7.48 -3.88 -7.77
N ARG A 59 7.44 -4.70 -8.82
CA ARG A 59 6.64 -5.92 -8.87
C ARG A 59 7.05 -6.93 -7.79
N TYR A 60 8.33 -7.05 -7.50
CA TYR A 60 8.81 -7.87 -6.38
C TYR A 60 8.30 -7.35 -5.05
N GLN A 61 8.34 -6.03 -4.83
CA GLN A 61 7.79 -5.41 -3.63
C GLN A 61 6.28 -5.60 -3.51
N PHE A 62 5.53 -5.57 -4.62
CA PHE A 62 4.09 -5.91 -4.62
C PHE A 62 3.86 -7.30 -4.03
N LYS A 63 4.62 -8.30 -4.51
CA LYS A 63 4.54 -9.68 -3.99
C LYS A 63 4.91 -9.78 -2.52
N LEU A 64 5.98 -9.11 -2.09
CA LEU A 64 6.42 -9.09 -0.68
C LEU A 64 5.34 -8.51 0.25
N HIS A 65 4.57 -7.56 -0.25
CA HIS A 65 3.50 -6.92 0.49
C HIS A 65 2.11 -7.56 0.25
N GLY A 66 2.01 -8.66 -0.49
CA GLY A 66 0.74 -9.34 -0.74
C GLY A 66 -0.21 -8.61 -1.69
N ILE A 67 0.30 -7.68 -2.50
CA ILE A 67 -0.49 -6.98 -3.53
C ILE A 67 -0.61 -7.86 -4.77
N SER A 68 -1.85 -8.13 -5.18
CA SER A 68 -2.14 -8.78 -6.45
C SER A 68 -2.04 -7.76 -7.58
N GLU A 69 -1.05 -7.93 -8.47
CA GLU A 69 -0.98 -7.18 -9.72
C GLU A 69 -2.12 -7.62 -10.64
N VAL A 70 -2.92 -6.67 -11.12
CA VAL A 70 -4.03 -6.89 -12.05
C VAL A 70 -3.90 -6.00 -13.28
N ALA A 71 -4.60 -6.35 -14.35
CA ALA A 71 -4.63 -5.52 -15.56
C ALA A 71 -5.25 -4.13 -15.27
N PRO A 72 -4.80 -3.06 -15.95
CA PRO A 72 -5.40 -1.73 -15.81
C PRO A 72 -6.89 -1.74 -16.14
N ALA A 73 -7.71 -1.17 -15.25
CA ALA A 73 -9.15 -1.03 -15.42
C ALA A 73 -9.66 0.25 -14.74
N LYS A 74 -10.85 0.74 -15.13
CA LYS A 74 -11.40 2.02 -14.63
C LYS A 74 -11.59 2.06 -13.11
N ASN A 75 -11.90 0.93 -12.50
CA ASN A 75 -12.19 0.81 -11.06
C ASN A 75 -10.99 0.29 -10.26
N VAL A 76 -9.79 0.25 -10.86
CA VAL A 76 -8.59 -0.29 -10.22
C VAL A 76 -7.56 0.82 -10.07
N PRO A 77 -7.01 1.04 -8.85
CA PRO A 77 -5.90 1.97 -8.67
C PRO A 77 -4.68 1.56 -9.51
N ASN A 78 -4.00 2.55 -10.06
CA ASN A 78 -2.85 2.34 -10.93
C ASN A 78 -1.61 3.05 -10.38
N LEU A 79 -0.51 2.33 -10.28
CA LEU A 79 0.83 2.88 -10.11
C LEU A 79 1.49 2.95 -11.48
N ASN A 80 1.71 4.15 -12.00
CA ASN A 80 2.38 4.38 -13.26
C ASN A 80 3.81 4.91 -13.03
N ILE A 81 4.83 4.15 -13.43
CA ILE A 81 6.22 4.64 -13.41
C ILE A 81 6.43 5.48 -14.68
N ASN A 82 6.62 6.79 -14.51
CA ASN A 82 6.67 7.73 -15.63
C ASN A 82 8.09 7.82 -16.22
N SER A 83 9.11 7.85 -15.37
CA SER A 83 10.51 7.94 -15.81
C SER A 83 11.48 7.49 -14.72
N GLU A 84 12.62 6.98 -15.14
CA GLU A 84 13.83 6.77 -14.34
C GLU A 84 14.96 7.64 -14.90
N SER A 85 15.69 8.35 -14.06
CA SER A 85 16.91 9.05 -14.46
C SER A 85 18.02 8.88 -13.44
N GLN A 86 19.26 8.88 -13.93
CA GLN A 86 20.47 8.82 -13.12
C GLN A 86 21.24 10.12 -13.32
N GLY A 87 21.70 10.70 -12.23
CA GLY A 87 22.55 11.88 -12.21
C GLY A 87 23.81 11.62 -11.41
N GLU A 88 24.86 12.37 -11.74
CA GLU A 88 26.14 12.29 -11.05
C GLU A 88 26.59 13.69 -10.62
N ARG A 89 27.20 13.82 -9.45
CA ARG A 89 27.85 15.05 -8.99
C ARG A 89 29.18 14.75 -8.32
N THR A 90 30.27 15.28 -8.87
CA THR A 90 31.61 15.15 -8.28
C THR A 90 31.67 15.85 -6.92
N LEU A 91 32.21 15.14 -5.94
CA LEU A 91 32.41 15.61 -4.57
C LEU A 91 33.87 15.98 -4.31
N SER A 92 34.80 15.21 -4.88
CA SER A 92 36.24 15.43 -4.72
C SER A 92 37.00 15.04 -5.98
N ILE A 93 38.23 15.55 -6.09
CA ILE A 93 39.12 15.35 -7.22
C ILE A 93 40.49 14.83 -6.75
N TYR A 94 41.13 14.05 -7.60
CA TYR A 94 42.52 13.66 -7.46
C TYR A 94 43.47 14.81 -7.85
N GLN A 95 44.76 14.68 -7.51
CA GLN A 95 45.81 15.66 -7.87
C GLN A 95 45.99 15.83 -9.38
N ASN A 96 45.54 14.87 -10.18
CA ASN A 96 45.55 14.92 -11.64
C ASN A 96 44.24 15.50 -12.23
N ASN A 97 43.41 16.14 -11.40
CA ASN A 97 42.09 16.68 -11.75
C ASN A 97 41.06 15.61 -12.20
N GLY A 98 41.32 14.32 -11.99
CA GLY A 98 40.33 13.26 -12.17
C GLY A 98 39.31 13.24 -11.03
N LYS A 99 38.13 12.67 -11.27
CA LYS A 99 37.11 12.46 -10.22
C LYS A 99 37.63 11.44 -9.21
N ALA A 100 37.54 11.74 -7.92
CA ALA A 100 37.90 10.79 -6.86
C ALA A 100 36.64 10.21 -6.20
N GLU A 101 35.71 11.08 -5.82
CA GLU A 101 34.43 10.68 -5.25
C GLU A 101 33.30 11.46 -5.93
N TYR A 102 32.17 10.80 -6.12
CA TYR A 102 30.97 11.43 -6.65
C TYR A 102 29.69 10.83 -6.08
N ASP A 103 28.65 11.65 -6.01
CA ASP A 103 27.29 11.22 -5.70
C ASP A 103 26.61 10.69 -6.97
N LEU A 104 26.12 9.46 -6.92
CA LEU A 104 25.12 8.92 -7.84
C LEU A 104 23.74 9.22 -7.27
N THR A 105 22.86 9.76 -8.10
CA THR A 105 21.47 10.05 -7.74
C THR A 105 20.52 9.37 -8.72
N LEU A 106 19.72 8.43 -8.22
CA LEU A 106 18.61 7.83 -8.95
C LEU A 106 17.33 8.60 -8.64
N THR A 107 16.68 9.16 -9.67
CA THR A 107 15.39 9.84 -9.56
C THR A 107 14.32 9.04 -10.30
N VAL A 108 13.26 8.70 -9.58
CA VAL A 108 12.08 8.03 -10.14
C VAL A 108 10.89 8.96 -10.04
N ASN A 109 10.28 9.27 -11.18
CA ASN A 109 8.99 9.96 -11.24
C ASN A 109 7.90 8.96 -11.54
N TYR A 110 6.81 9.02 -10.78
CA TYR A 110 5.69 8.10 -10.92
C TYR A 110 4.39 8.79 -10.54
N SER A 111 3.27 8.28 -11.05
CA SER A 111 1.94 8.74 -10.71
C SER A 111 1.13 7.62 -10.08
N VAL A 112 0.26 7.98 -9.15
CA VAL A 112 -0.74 7.09 -8.58
C VAL A 112 -2.10 7.62 -9.01
N THR A 113 -2.85 6.80 -9.72
CA THR A 113 -4.22 7.12 -10.15
C THR A 113 -5.20 6.34 -9.30
N ILE A 114 -6.14 7.07 -8.72
CA ILE A 114 -7.16 6.56 -7.83
C ILE A 114 -8.52 6.77 -8.51
N PRO A 115 -9.33 5.71 -8.69
CA PRO A 115 -10.68 5.85 -9.23
C PRO A 115 -11.48 6.89 -8.42
N ASN A 116 -12.17 7.80 -9.12
CA ASN A 116 -13.01 8.85 -8.53
C ASN A 116 -12.30 9.91 -7.64
N GLN A 117 -10.97 9.92 -7.59
CA GLN A 117 -10.18 10.98 -6.90
C GLN A 117 -9.18 11.66 -7.83
N GLY A 118 -8.76 10.99 -8.90
CA GLY A 118 -7.85 11.55 -9.90
C GLY A 118 -6.43 10.98 -9.79
N GLN A 119 -5.47 11.69 -10.37
CA GLN A 119 -4.09 11.26 -10.50
C GLN A 119 -3.17 12.21 -9.74
N GLN A 120 -2.27 11.66 -8.93
CA GLN A 120 -1.24 12.43 -8.23
C GLN A 120 0.16 11.93 -8.63
N THR A 121 1.07 12.88 -8.85
CA THR A 121 2.46 12.59 -9.22
C THR A 121 3.39 12.76 -8.04
N TYR A 122 4.37 11.87 -7.94
CA TYR A 122 5.38 11.84 -6.90
C TYR A 122 6.77 11.62 -7.49
N THR A 123 7.76 12.04 -6.72
CA THR A 123 9.17 11.81 -7.03
C THR A 123 9.84 11.14 -5.85
N THR A 124 10.63 10.10 -6.13
CA THR A 124 11.50 9.43 -5.15
C THR A 124 12.94 9.54 -5.63
N LYS A 125 13.84 9.96 -4.72
CA LYS A 125 15.27 10.11 -5.00
C LYS A 125 16.07 9.22 -4.06
N VAL A 126 17.05 8.52 -4.60
CA VAL A 126 18.03 7.75 -3.84
C VAL A 126 19.41 8.24 -4.22
N THR A 127 20.23 8.58 -3.24
CA THR A 127 21.60 9.06 -3.45
C THR A 127 22.59 8.16 -2.73
N ARG A 128 23.69 7.83 -3.41
CA ARG A 128 24.81 7.03 -2.91
C ARG A 128 26.12 7.64 -3.36
N THR A 129 27.11 7.65 -2.49
CA THR A 129 28.47 8.07 -2.84
C THR A 129 29.22 6.88 -3.44
N PHE A 130 30.02 7.14 -4.47
CA PHE A 130 30.86 6.17 -5.16
C PHE A 130 32.30 6.66 -5.24
N LEU A 131 33.25 5.74 -5.05
CA LEU A 131 34.68 6.01 -5.13
C LEU A 131 35.22 5.50 -6.46
N ASP A 132 35.79 6.40 -7.25
CA ASP A 132 36.39 6.05 -8.52
C ASP A 132 37.77 5.41 -8.34
N ASN A 133 38.25 4.73 -9.38
CA ASN A 133 39.64 4.32 -9.50
C ASN A 133 40.02 4.20 -10.99
N PRO A 134 40.82 5.13 -11.53
CA PRO A 134 41.16 5.15 -12.95
C PRO A 134 41.99 3.94 -13.39
N LEU A 135 42.70 3.28 -12.46
CA LEU A 135 43.50 2.09 -12.75
C LEU A 135 42.63 0.82 -12.91
N THR A 136 41.37 0.86 -12.46
CA THR A 136 40.45 -0.28 -12.47
C THR A 136 39.09 0.10 -13.03
N ALA A 137 39.04 0.94 -14.07
CA ALA A 137 37.81 1.49 -14.63
C ALA A 137 36.75 0.42 -14.98
N LEU A 138 37.16 -0.74 -15.52
CA LEU A 138 36.24 -1.83 -15.84
C LEU A 138 35.60 -2.47 -14.59
N ALA A 139 36.37 -2.67 -13.52
CA ALA A 139 35.82 -3.19 -12.27
C ALA A 139 34.87 -2.17 -11.64
N LYS A 140 35.22 -0.88 -11.72
CA LYS A 140 34.40 0.23 -11.21
C LYS A 140 33.10 0.40 -11.97
N SER A 141 33.05 0.20 -13.28
CA SER A 141 31.78 0.24 -14.02
C SER A 141 30.82 -0.86 -13.57
N VAL A 142 31.32 -2.08 -13.33
CA VAL A 142 30.50 -3.19 -12.83
C VAL A 142 29.99 -2.92 -11.40
N GLU A 143 30.86 -2.39 -10.53
CA GLU A 143 30.48 -1.98 -9.17
C GLU A 143 29.39 -0.90 -9.20
N GLN A 144 29.53 0.10 -10.07
CA GLN A 144 28.55 1.16 -10.26
C GLN A 144 27.21 0.60 -10.74
N ASP A 145 27.20 -0.28 -11.75
CA ASP A 145 25.97 -0.89 -12.26
C ASP A 145 25.21 -1.65 -11.16
N GLU A 146 25.94 -2.38 -10.31
CA GLU A 146 25.34 -3.09 -9.19
C GLU A 146 24.84 -2.14 -8.09
N LEU A 147 25.60 -1.08 -7.80
CA LEU A 147 25.16 -0.05 -6.87
C LEU A 147 23.85 0.60 -7.35
N VAL A 148 23.71 0.87 -8.65
CA VAL A 148 22.47 1.40 -9.23
C VAL A 148 21.32 0.39 -9.07
N ASN A 149 21.56 -0.92 -9.21
CA ASN A 149 20.54 -1.95 -8.93
C ASN A 149 20.07 -1.92 -7.47
N VAL A 150 21.00 -1.81 -6.51
CA VAL A 150 20.67 -1.64 -5.09
C VAL A 150 19.87 -0.34 -4.87
N MET A 151 20.23 0.75 -5.56
CA MET A 151 19.48 2.01 -5.49
C MET A 151 18.05 1.86 -6.04
N ARG A 152 17.83 1.07 -7.11
CA ARG A 152 16.49 0.76 -7.63
C ARG A 152 15.66 -0.02 -6.64
N GLU A 153 16.24 -1.00 -5.95
CA GLU A 153 15.55 -1.73 -4.89
C GLU A 153 15.11 -0.78 -3.77
N GLN A 154 16.01 0.10 -3.32
CA GLN A 154 15.72 1.10 -2.31
C GLN A 154 14.64 2.10 -2.77
N ALA A 155 14.65 2.49 -4.04
CA ALA A 155 13.62 3.34 -4.62
C ALA A 155 12.26 2.63 -4.63
N ALA A 156 12.20 1.36 -5.03
CA ALA A 156 10.98 0.55 -5.02
C ALA A 156 10.40 0.44 -3.60
N GLN A 157 11.24 0.15 -2.60
CA GLN A 157 10.81 0.13 -1.19
C GLN A 157 10.26 1.48 -0.73
N GLN A 158 10.90 2.59 -1.14
CA GLN A 158 10.40 3.95 -0.83
C GLN A 158 9.05 4.24 -1.48
N ILE A 159 8.86 3.82 -2.74
CA ILE A 159 7.59 3.94 -3.46
C ILE A 159 6.50 3.18 -2.70
N MET A 160 6.75 1.95 -2.27
CA MET A 160 5.78 1.17 -1.48
C MET A 160 5.42 1.84 -0.16
N ARG A 161 6.40 2.37 0.56
CA ARG A 161 6.14 3.09 1.82
C ARG A 161 5.26 4.32 1.59
N LYS A 162 5.47 5.04 0.50
CA LYS A 162 4.63 6.17 0.11
C LYS A 162 3.22 5.71 -0.28
N LEU A 163 3.11 4.66 -1.11
CA LEU A 163 1.84 4.10 -1.53
C LEU A 163 0.96 3.71 -0.33
N ALA A 164 1.54 3.02 0.65
CA ALA A 164 0.82 2.60 1.84
C ALA A 164 0.34 3.75 2.75
N ARG A 165 1.08 4.88 2.77
CA ARG A 165 0.64 6.08 3.49
C ARG A 165 -0.53 6.74 2.79
N LEU A 166 -0.53 6.72 1.45
CA LEU A 166 -1.66 7.20 0.68
C LEU A 166 -2.87 6.32 1.01
N THR A 167 -2.75 4.99 1.09
CA THR A 167 -3.87 4.07 1.40
C THR A 167 -4.67 4.40 2.64
N ALA A 168 -4.03 4.83 3.73
CA ALA A 168 -4.73 5.25 4.93
C ALA A 168 -5.70 6.42 4.67
N VAL A 169 -5.44 7.23 3.64
CA VAL A 169 -6.34 8.27 3.14
C VAL A 169 -7.45 7.68 2.27
N PHE A 170 -7.16 6.65 1.44
CA PHE A 170 -8.19 5.97 0.63
C PHE A 170 -9.31 5.39 1.50
N ASN A 171 -8.94 4.67 2.56
CA ASN A 171 -9.91 4.03 3.45
C ASN A 171 -10.81 5.04 4.17
N LYS A 172 -10.23 6.13 4.70
CA LYS A 172 -11.02 7.19 5.35
C LYS A 172 -12.03 7.82 4.40
N ILE A 173 -11.66 8.03 3.13
CA ILE A 173 -12.55 8.62 2.15
C ILE A 173 -13.68 7.65 1.74
N GLU A 174 -13.41 6.35 1.75
CA GLU A 174 -14.44 5.34 1.49
C GLU A 174 -15.42 5.23 2.67
N GLU A 175 -14.93 5.30 3.91
CA GLU A 175 -15.76 5.39 5.14
C GLU A 175 -16.63 6.66 5.14
N ASP A 176 -16.05 7.83 4.83
CA ASP A 176 -16.79 9.11 4.77
C ASP A 176 -17.90 9.08 3.70
N LYS A 177 -17.65 8.41 2.56
CA LYS A 177 -18.65 8.22 1.49
C LYS A 177 -19.75 7.24 1.88
N LEU A 178 -19.39 6.16 2.58
CA LEU A 178 -20.36 5.20 3.08
C LEU A 178 -21.27 5.83 4.14
N ASP A 179 -20.71 6.63 5.05
CA ASP A 179 -21.45 7.34 6.10
C ASP A 179 -22.39 8.41 5.54
N SER A 180 -21.99 9.09 4.47
CA SER A 180 -22.85 10.07 3.79
C SER A 180 -23.99 9.41 3.03
N GLN A 181 -23.74 8.27 2.37
CA GLN A 181 -24.78 7.47 1.73
C GLN A 181 -25.76 6.86 2.75
N LEU A 182 -25.25 6.34 3.87
CA LEU A 182 -26.09 5.81 4.96
C LEU A 182 -26.98 6.90 5.56
N LYS A 183 -26.45 8.12 5.76
CA LYS A 183 -27.25 9.26 6.22
C LYS A 183 -28.31 9.69 5.21
N GLU A 184 -28.03 9.59 3.91
CA GLU A 184 -29.00 9.91 2.87
C GLU A 184 -30.14 8.88 2.82
N ILE A 185 -29.83 7.59 2.96
CA ILE A 185 -30.82 6.50 3.02
C ILE A 185 -31.69 6.59 4.28
N LEU A 186 -31.08 6.85 5.45
CA LEU A 186 -31.81 7.02 6.70
C LEU A 186 -32.76 8.24 6.66
N ASN A 187 -32.36 9.31 5.97
CA ASN A 187 -33.22 10.48 5.75
C ASN A 187 -34.37 10.22 4.74
N GLU A 188 -34.25 9.22 3.85
CA GLU A 188 -35.33 8.79 2.95
C GLU A 188 -36.34 7.84 3.62
N GLU A 189 -35.89 7.03 4.59
CA GLU A 189 -36.78 6.17 5.39
C GLU A 189 -37.65 7.00 6.36
N ASP A 190 -37.09 8.02 7.01
CA ASP A 190 -37.85 8.98 7.85
C ASP A 190 -38.93 9.74 7.06
N LYS A 191 -38.76 9.93 5.75
CA LYS A 191 -39.77 10.54 4.87
C LYS A 191 -40.90 9.60 4.46
N LYS A 192 -40.72 8.28 4.54
CA LYS A 192 -41.77 7.30 4.21
C LYS A 192 -42.66 6.97 5.40
N GLU A 193 -42.21 7.20 6.62
CA GLU A 193 -43.00 6.97 7.84
C GLU A 193 -43.97 8.13 8.16
N SER A 194 -43.78 9.32 7.58
CA SER A 194 -44.67 10.48 7.78
C SER A 194 -45.85 10.57 6.80
N SER A 195 -46.08 9.54 5.98
CA SER A 195 -47.17 9.52 4.99
C SER A 195 -48.00 8.25 5.07
N ASP A 196 -48.37 7.78 6.26
CA ASP A 196 -49.45 6.81 6.37
C ASP A 196 -50.22 6.90 7.71
N GLU A 197 -50.92 8.02 7.91
CA GLU A 197 -52.13 8.02 8.75
C GLU A 197 -53.17 8.94 8.13
N THR A 198 -54.04 8.41 7.26
CA THR A 198 -55.49 8.75 7.24
C THR A 198 -56.29 7.71 6.42
N GLY A 199 -57.06 6.86 7.11
CA GLY A 199 -58.44 6.59 6.68
C GLY A 199 -58.81 5.21 6.09
N LYS A 200 -59.36 4.38 6.99
CA LYS A 200 -60.58 3.55 6.84
C LYS A 200 -60.44 2.06 6.49
N THR A 201 -60.65 1.28 7.54
CA THR A 201 -61.04 -0.13 7.63
C THR A 201 -62.18 -0.52 6.67
N ILE A 202 -61.96 -1.55 5.84
CA ILE A 202 -63.01 -2.49 5.40
C ILE A 202 -62.45 -3.91 5.51
N ILE A 203 -63.03 -4.69 6.42
CA ILE A 203 -62.81 -6.13 6.55
C ILE A 203 -63.71 -6.81 5.52
N THR A 204 -63.13 -7.56 4.57
CA THR A 204 -63.86 -8.63 3.86
C THR A 204 -62.96 -9.86 3.68
N THR A 205 -63.52 -10.98 4.11
CA THR A 205 -63.04 -12.35 4.27
C THR A 205 -62.49 -13.07 3.02
N LEU A 206 -61.51 -13.95 3.30
CA LEU A 206 -61.07 -15.14 2.55
C LEU A 206 -62.26 -16.01 2.04
N PRO A 207 -62.12 -16.79 0.94
CA PRO A 207 -61.46 -18.09 1.05
C PRO A 207 -60.56 -18.52 -0.12
N ALA A 208 -59.66 -19.45 0.21
CA ALA A 208 -58.82 -20.25 -0.67
C ALA A 208 -59.59 -21.33 -1.44
N LYS A 209 -59.11 -21.69 -2.64
CA LYS A 209 -59.26 -23.04 -3.28
C LYS A 209 -58.30 -23.13 -4.49
N GLN A 210 -57.17 -23.85 -4.44
CA GLN A 210 -56.95 -25.30 -4.62
C GLN A 210 -56.97 -25.79 -6.08
N SER A 211 -55.79 -26.28 -6.51
CA SER A 211 -55.52 -27.47 -7.35
C SER A 211 -56.13 -27.57 -8.77
N ASN A 212 -55.28 -27.64 -9.80
CA ASN A 212 -54.97 -28.93 -10.47
C ASN A 212 -53.97 -28.79 -11.62
N THR A 213 -53.11 -29.80 -11.67
CA THR A 213 -52.30 -30.31 -12.78
C THR A 213 -53.15 -30.79 -13.96
N VAL A 214 -52.69 -30.56 -15.20
CA VAL A 214 -52.94 -31.45 -16.36
C VAL A 214 -51.68 -31.48 -17.24
N ILE A 215 -51.24 -32.70 -17.54
CA ILE A 215 -50.21 -33.09 -18.50
C ILE A 215 -50.90 -33.19 -19.87
N GLU A 216 -50.35 -32.61 -20.93
CA GLU A 216 -50.57 -33.15 -22.27
C GLU A 216 -49.34 -32.98 -23.16
N HIS A 217 -49.12 -34.06 -23.89
CA HIS A 217 -47.98 -34.47 -24.68
C HIS A 217 -48.28 -34.08 -26.12
N ASP A 218 -47.42 -33.36 -26.84
CA ASP A 218 -47.36 -33.58 -28.28
C ASP A 218 -46.02 -33.26 -28.93
N SER A 219 -45.83 -34.01 -29.99
CA SER A 219 -44.68 -34.40 -30.76
C SER A 219 -44.56 -33.52 -32.01
N HIS A 220 -43.34 -33.47 -32.56
CA HIS A 220 -43.04 -33.22 -33.98
C HIS A 220 -43.42 -31.85 -34.59
N ASN A 221 -42.44 -31.14 -35.16
CA ASN A 221 -42.12 -31.26 -36.60
C ASN A 221 -40.92 -30.36 -36.97
N ALA A 222 -40.23 -30.81 -38.01
CA ALA A 222 -39.03 -30.31 -38.66
C ALA A 222 -39.06 -28.85 -39.14
N GLN A 223 -37.90 -28.19 -39.05
CA GLN A 223 -37.07 -27.81 -40.22
C GLN A 223 -35.68 -27.38 -39.75
#